data_AF-A0A935GG56-F1
#
_entry.id   AF-A0A935GG56-F1
#
_cell.length_a   1.000
_cell.length_b   1.000
_cell.length_c   1.000
_cell.angle_alpha   90.00
_cell.angle_beta   90.00
_cell.angle_gamma   90.00
#
_symmetry.space_group_name_H-M   'P 1'
#
loop_
_entity.id
_entity.type
_entity.pdbx_description
1 polymer ?
#
loop_
_entity_poly.entity_id
_entity_poly.type
_entity_poly.pdbx_seq_one_letter_code
_entity_poly.pdbx_strand_id
1 'polypeptide(L)'
;MKFSPPLEQGIFLRRYKRFFADVGLPDGEVLTLHCANTGSMRNCQVPGAPCWFSRTADPRRKLPGTLEIVTTGDGRLAGVNTGRANRLVEEAIAAGGIDALGGYQGLRREVRYGDENSRIDFLLAGDGKPCYVEVKSVTLSLGGGLAAFPDAVTLRGARHLRELEAMAAAGARAVLLFCVQLSDIETVVPAVDIDPDYARTLRQARSRGVEVLAWGCRLAPEEIALERQLEFREAP
;
A
#
# COMPACT_ATOMS: atom_id res chain seq x y z
N MET A 1 -11.52 2.22 -6.42
CA MET A 1 -11.66 0.90 -7.09
C MET A 1 -12.95 0.24 -6.66
N LYS A 2 -13.93 0.18 -7.57
CA LYS A 2 -15.20 -0.51 -7.32
C LYS A 2 -15.09 -2.00 -7.61
N PHE A 3 -15.70 -2.82 -6.75
CA PHE A 3 -15.82 -4.26 -6.94
C PHE A 3 -17.19 -4.59 -7.53
N SER A 4 -17.19 -5.37 -8.61
CA SER A 4 -18.41 -5.86 -9.26
C SER A 4 -18.20 -7.32 -9.67
N PRO A 5 -18.82 -8.29 -8.97
CA PRO A 5 -19.67 -8.11 -7.79
C PRO A 5 -18.90 -7.55 -6.57
N PRO A 6 -19.59 -7.04 -5.54
CA PRO A 6 -18.98 -6.69 -4.26
C PRO A 6 -18.18 -7.85 -3.66
N LEU A 7 -17.22 -7.53 -2.79
CA LEU A 7 -16.44 -8.52 -2.07
C LEU A 7 -17.35 -9.40 -1.20
N GLU A 8 -17.10 -10.70 -1.22
CA GLU A 8 -17.78 -11.65 -0.36
C GLU A 8 -17.11 -11.69 1.01
N GLN A 9 -17.93 -11.78 2.05
CA GLN A 9 -17.46 -11.93 3.42
C GLN A 9 -17.27 -13.40 3.78
N GLY A 10 -16.21 -13.69 4.53
CA GLY A 10 -15.98 -14.99 5.16
C GLY A 10 -15.22 -14.84 6.48
N ILE A 11 -14.81 -15.96 7.05
CA ILE A 11 -14.02 -16.01 8.28
C ILE A 11 -12.59 -16.41 7.94
N PHE A 12 -11.62 -15.56 8.26
CA PHE A 12 -10.21 -15.87 8.04
C PHE A 12 -9.78 -17.01 8.95
N LEU A 13 -9.25 -18.09 8.38
CA LEU A 13 -8.78 -19.24 9.17
C LEU A 13 -7.27 -19.20 9.35
N ARG A 14 -6.53 -19.08 8.23
CA ARG A 14 -5.07 -19.02 8.25
C ARG A 14 -4.51 -18.55 6.92
N ARG A 15 -3.30 -18.00 6.96
CA ARG A 15 -2.43 -17.82 5.79
C ARG A 15 -1.24 -18.77 5.90
N TYR A 16 -0.84 -19.37 4.78
CA TYR A 16 0.29 -20.29 4.74
C TYR A 16 0.97 -20.26 3.37
N LYS A 17 2.23 -20.73 3.34
CA LYS A 17 3.08 -20.74 2.13
C LYS A 17 3.07 -19.41 1.37
N ARG A 18 2.95 -18.29 2.13
CA ARG A 18 2.90 -16.89 1.67
C ARG A 18 1.68 -16.49 0.82
N PHE A 19 1.23 -17.35 -0.08
CA PHE A 19 0.27 -17.01 -1.14
C PHE A 19 -1.09 -17.70 -1.04
N PHE A 20 -1.33 -18.46 0.03
CA PHE A 20 -2.60 -19.16 0.26
C PHE A 20 -3.22 -18.66 1.56
N ALA A 21 -4.52 -18.42 1.53
CA ALA A 21 -5.33 -18.13 2.70
C ALA A 21 -6.57 -19.01 2.70
N ASP A 22 -6.81 -19.73 3.79
CA ASP A 22 -8.05 -20.48 3.98
C ASP A 22 -9.09 -19.56 4.63
N VAL A 23 -10.30 -19.55 4.07
CA VAL A 23 -11.45 -18.76 4.52
C VAL A 23 -12.66 -19.68 4.66
N GLY A 24 -13.32 -19.64 5.80
CA GLY A 24 -14.58 -20.34 6.05
C GLY A 24 -15.78 -19.53 5.56
N LEU A 25 -16.73 -20.21 4.92
CA LEU A 25 -18.02 -19.66 4.49
C LEU A 25 -19.13 -19.96 5.50
N PRO A 26 -20.27 -19.25 5.44
CA PRO A 26 -21.40 -19.47 6.36
C PRO A 26 -22.02 -20.86 6.32
N ASP A 27 -21.89 -21.58 5.19
CA ASP A 27 -22.38 -22.95 5.00
C ASP A 27 -21.42 -24.03 5.52
N GLY A 28 -20.26 -23.63 6.05
CA GLY A 28 -19.21 -24.52 6.55
C GLY A 28 -18.18 -24.95 5.50
N GLU A 29 -18.31 -24.52 4.24
CA GLU A 29 -17.27 -24.73 3.23
C GLU A 29 -16.00 -23.94 3.58
N VAL A 30 -14.83 -24.49 3.24
CA VAL A 30 -13.54 -23.78 3.32
C VAL A 30 -13.01 -23.54 1.92
N LEU A 31 -12.81 -22.28 1.57
CA LEU A 31 -12.15 -21.85 0.33
C LEU A 31 -10.68 -21.56 0.58
N THR A 32 -9.80 -22.06 -0.28
CA THR A 32 -8.41 -21.60 -0.35
C THR A 32 -8.29 -20.50 -1.40
N LEU A 33 -7.97 -19.28 -0.97
CA LEU A 33 -7.84 -18.08 -1.79
C LEU A 33 -6.39 -17.72 -2.04
N HIS A 34 -6.16 -16.95 -3.11
CA HIS A 34 -4.86 -16.32 -3.33
C HIS A 34 -4.64 -15.19 -2.32
N CYS A 35 -3.50 -15.20 -1.63
CA CYS A 35 -3.03 -14.07 -0.82
C CYS A 35 -2.01 -13.26 -1.63
N ALA A 36 -2.46 -12.13 -2.21
CA ALA A 36 -1.65 -11.23 -3.03
C ALA A 36 -0.79 -10.27 -2.19
N ASN A 37 -0.12 -10.82 -1.18
CA ASN A 37 0.79 -10.12 -0.29
C ASN A 37 2.04 -10.97 -0.09
N THR A 38 3.21 -10.45 -0.46
CA THR A 38 4.49 -11.14 -0.26
C THR A 38 5.13 -10.84 1.09
N GLY A 39 4.69 -9.78 1.76
CA GLY A 39 5.18 -9.32 3.05
C GLY A 39 4.70 -10.17 4.21
N SER A 40 5.03 -9.70 5.42
CA SER A 40 4.78 -10.47 6.65
C SER A 40 3.29 -10.53 6.99
N MET A 41 2.50 -9.52 6.59
CA MET A 41 1.14 -9.30 7.09
C MET A 41 1.11 -9.28 8.63
N ARG A 42 2.11 -8.63 9.23
CA ARG A 42 2.21 -8.47 10.68
C ARG A 42 0.95 -7.76 11.20
N ASN A 43 0.39 -8.29 12.29
CA ASN A 43 -0.85 -7.84 12.92
C ASN A 43 -2.13 -7.95 12.05
N CYS A 44 -2.06 -8.57 10.88
CA CYS A 44 -3.18 -8.74 9.94
C CYS A 44 -3.66 -10.21 9.83
N GLN A 45 -3.11 -11.14 10.62
CA GLN A 45 -3.42 -12.57 10.54
C GLN A 45 -4.12 -13.02 11.82
N VAL A 46 -5.43 -12.79 11.90
CA VAL A 46 -6.25 -13.10 13.09
C VAL A 46 -7.25 -14.21 12.75
N PRO A 47 -6.94 -15.48 13.09
CA PRO A 47 -7.87 -16.58 12.90
C PRO A 47 -9.22 -16.34 13.59
N GLY A 48 -10.31 -16.66 12.91
CA GLY A 48 -11.67 -16.47 13.39
C GLY A 48 -12.25 -15.08 13.14
N ALA A 49 -11.45 -14.12 12.65
CA ALA A 49 -11.92 -12.77 12.37
C ALA A 49 -12.58 -12.66 10.97
N PRO A 50 -13.53 -11.72 10.77
CA PRO A 50 -14.09 -11.45 9.46
C PRO A 50 -13.02 -11.04 8.44
N CYS A 51 -13.20 -11.48 7.21
CA CYS A 51 -12.40 -11.04 6.06
C CYS A 51 -13.26 -10.94 4.80
N TRP A 52 -12.75 -10.27 3.79
CA TRP A 52 -13.42 -10.08 2.50
C TRP A 52 -12.53 -10.49 1.34
N PHE A 53 -13.13 -11.11 0.34
CA PHE A 53 -12.44 -11.64 -0.82
C PHE A 53 -13.20 -11.40 -2.12
N SER A 54 -12.45 -11.34 -3.22
CA SER A 54 -13.01 -11.29 -4.57
C SER A 54 -13.02 -12.68 -5.19
N ARG A 55 -14.09 -13.05 -5.90
CA ARG A 55 -14.12 -14.26 -6.74
C ARG A 55 -13.59 -13.97 -8.15
N THR A 56 -13.10 -15.02 -8.80
CA THR A 56 -12.71 -14.97 -10.21
C THR A 56 -13.41 -16.07 -10.99
N ALA A 57 -13.98 -15.69 -12.14
CA ALA A 57 -14.54 -16.64 -13.10
C ALA A 57 -13.53 -17.03 -14.20
N ASP A 58 -12.26 -16.57 -14.12
CA ASP A 58 -11.25 -16.90 -15.12
C ASP A 58 -10.85 -18.38 -15.01
N PRO A 59 -11.15 -19.23 -16.01
CA PRO A 59 -10.89 -20.66 -15.96
C PRO A 59 -9.39 -21.01 -15.89
N ARG A 60 -8.50 -20.06 -16.18
CA ARG A 60 -7.04 -20.23 -16.06
C ARG A 60 -6.56 -20.12 -14.61
N ARG A 61 -7.37 -19.58 -13.71
CA ARG A 61 -7.02 -19.40 -12.29
C ARG A 61 -7.28 -20.69 -11.53
N LYS A 62 -6.25 -21.21 -10.86
CA LYS A 62 -6.37 -22.40 -9.99
C LYS A 62 -7.16 -22.13 -8.71
N LEU A 63 -7.05 -20.92 -8.16
CA LEU A 63 -7.72 -20.53 -6.92
C LEU A 63 -8.97 -19.71 -7.26
N PRO A 64 -10.12 -19.94 -6.57
CA PRO A 64 -11.42 -19.37 -6.91
C PRO A 64 -11.52 -17.86 -6.62
N GLY A 65 -10.52 -17.28 -5.96
CA GLY A 65 -10.56 -15.88 -5.58
C GLY A 65 -9.25 -15.35 -5.00
N THR A 66 -9.31 -14.12 -4.52
CA THR A 66 -8.19 -13.40 -3.90
C THR A 66 -8.66 -12.80 -2.58
N LEU A 67 -7.88 -12.96 -1.51
CA LEU A 67 -8.12 -12.27 -0.24
C LEU A 67 -7.79 -10.78 -0.41
N GLU A 68 -8.76 -9.90 -0.10
CA GLU A 68 -8.64 -8.46 -0.34
C GLU A 68 -8.53 -7.68 0.97
N ILE A 69 -9.40 -7.96 1.95
CA ILE A 69 -9.46 -7.25 3.24
C ILE A 69 -9.49 -8.27 4.39
N VAL A 70 -8.80 -7.97 5.48
CA VAL A 70 -8.88 -8.73 6.75
C VAL A 70 -9.20 -7.80 7.91
N THR A 71 -9.72 -8.37 8.99
CA THR A 71 -9.85 -7.66 10.27
C THR A 71 -8.58 -7.87 11.11
N THR A 72 -7.98 -6.79 11.60
CA THR A 72 -6.79 -6.81 12.46
C THR A 72 -7.15 -7.13 13.91
N GLY A 73 -6.14 -7.36 14.75
CA GLY A 73 -6.35 -7.69 16.16
C GLY A 73 -7.02 -6.57 16.97
N ASP A 74 -6.87 -5.31 16.53
CA ASP A 74 -7.51 -4.12 17.08
C ASP A 74 -8.86 -3.78 16.37
N GLY A 75 -9.40 -4.70 15.57
CA GLY A 75 -10.73 -4.59 14.97
C GLY A 75 -10.81 -3.70 13.72
N ARG A 76 -9.66 -3.24 13.20
CA ARG A 76 -9.59 -2.41 11.99
C ARG A 76 -9.68 -3.28 10.74
N LEU A 77 -10.08 -2.66 9.63
CA LEU A 77 -9.98 -3.29 8.32
C LEU A 77 -8.60 -3.01 7.73
N ALA A 78 -7.94 -4.03 7.19
CA ALA A 78 -6.68 -3.91 6.46
C ALA A 78 -6.82 -4.46 5.04
N GLY A 79 -6.56 -3.63 4.03
CA GLY A 79 -6.47 -4.05 2.63
C GLY A 79 -5.15 -4.77 2.38
N VAL A 80 -5.19 -6.10 2.39
CA VAL A 80 -3.98 -6.94 2.37
C VAL A 80 -3.47 -7.24 0.98
N ASN A 81 -4.27 -7.02 -0.08
CA ASN A 81 -3.81 -7.12 -1.45
C ASN A 81 -2.95 -5.90 -1.82
N THR A 82 -1.64 -6.01 -1.58
CA THR A 82 -0.69 -4.90 -1.81
C THR A 82 -0.59 -4.50 -3.27
N GLY A 83 -0.98 -5.38 -4.20
CA GLY A 83 -1.05 -5.06 -5.64
C GLY A 83 -2.10 -4.00 -5.99
N ARG A 84 -3.00 -3.65 -5.06
CA ARG A 84 -4.01 -2.61 -5.26
C ARG A 84 -3.45 -1.20 -5.08
N ALA A 85 -2.39 -1.02 -4.30
CA ALA A 85 -1.90 0.29 -3.86
C ALA A 85 -1.65 1.26 -5.04
N ASN A 86 -0.89 0.84 -6.05
CA ASN A 86 -0.60 1.67 -7.22
C ASN A 86 -1.90 2.06 -7.94
N ARG A 87 -2.81 1.11 -8.19
CA ARG A 87 -4.07 1.42 -8.87
C ARG A 87 -4.95 2.38 -8.06
N LEU A 88 -4.97 2.27 -6.74
CA LEU A 88 -5.70 3.20 -5.88
C LEU A 88 -5.14 4.63 -5.96
N VAL A 89 -3.82 4.75 -5.95
CA VAL A 89 -3.13 6.04 -6.09
C VAL A 89 -3.35 6.63 -7.49
N GLU A 90 -3.24 5.82 -8.53
CA GLU A 90 -3.50 6.24 -9.91
C GLU A 90 -4.93 6.72 -10.11
N GLU A 91 -5.93 5.98 -9.63
CA GLU A 91 -7.35 6.39 -9.67
C GLU A 91 -7.55 7.73 -8.94
N ALA A 92 -6.90 7.93 -7.80
CA ALA A 92 -6.98 9.18 -7.03
C ALA A 92 -6.29 10.36 -7.73
N ILE A 93 -5.10 10.16 -8.32
CA ILE A 93 -4.41 11.20 -9.11
C ILE A 93 -5.28 11.59 -10.31
N ALA A 94 -5.79 10.62 -11.07
CA ALA A 94 -6.62 10.86 -12.25
C ALA A 94 -7.94 11.58 -11.91
N ALA A 95 -8.50 11.33 -10.73
CA ALA A 95 -9.70 12.01 -10.24
C ALA A 95 -9.41 13.39 -9.61
N GLY A 96 -8.15 13.82 -9.54
CA GLY A 96 -7.75 15.05 -8.86
C GLY A 96 -7.91 14.99 -7.33
N GLY A 97 -8.00 13.79 -6.75
CA GLY A 97 -8.19 13.60 -5.31
C GLY A 97 -6.93 13.79 -4.47
N ILE A 98 -5.76 13.97 -5.10
CA ILE A 98 -4.49 14.26 -4.42
C ILE A 98 -4.00 15.63 -4.91
N ASP A 99 -4.42 16.70 -4.24
CA ASP A 99 -4.10 18.09 -4.62
C ASP A 99 -2.60 18.30 -4.84
N ALA A 100 -1.77 17.72 -3.96
CA ALA A 100 -0.31 17.81 -4.04
C ALA A 100 0.27 17.20 -5.34
N LEU A 101 -0.46 16.32 -6.04
CA LEU A 101 -0.06 15.70 -7.30
C LEU A 101 -0.92 16.18 -8.49
N GLY A 102 -1.69 17.26 -8.31
CA GLY A 102 -2.45 17.90 -9.37
C GLY A 102 -1.58 18.71 -10.35
N GLY A 103 -2.17 19.13 -11.47
CA GLY A 103 -1.53 20.03 -12.44
C GLY A 103 -0.60 19.37 -13.46
N TYR A 104 -0.43 18.04 -13.42
CA TYR A 104 0.31 17.29 -14.43
C TYR A 104 -0.61 16.85 -15.58
N GLN A 105 -0.08 16.85 -16.80
CA GLN A 105 -0.81 16.50 -18.03
C GLN A 105 -0.67 15.02 -18.40
N GLY A 106 0.37 14.34 -17.91
CA GLY A 106 0.65 12.96 -18.22
C GLY A 106 1.08 12.15 -17.00
N LEU A 107 0.68 10.88 -16.98
CA LEU A 107 1.08 9.88 -16.00
C LEU A 107 1.63 8.65 -16.75
N ARG A 108 2.87 8.26 -16.44
CA ARG A 108 3.48 7.02 -16.94
C ARG A 108 3.82 6.10 -15.78
N ARG A 109 3.66 4.79 -15.99
CA ARG A 109 3.88 3.76 -14.97
C ARG A 109 5.20 3.02 -15.20
N GLU A 110 5.78 2.51 -14.13
CA GLU A 110 6.89 1.55 -14.18
C GLU A 110 8.10 2.04 -15.01
N VAL A 111 8.37 3.35 -14.94
CA VAL A 111 9.42 4.00 -15.73
C VAL A 111 10.77 3.71 -15.08
N ARG A 112 11.75 3.24 -15.86
CA ARG A 112 13.12 3.06 -15.35
C ARG A 112 13.72 4.41 -14.98
N TYR A 113 14.39 4.48 -13.83
CA TYR A 113 15.01 5.69 -13.32
C TYR A 113 16.17 5.35 -12.39
N GLY A 114 16.99 6.36 -12.08
CA GLY A 114 18.16 6.20 -11.21
C GLY A 114 19.26 5.34 -11.82
N ASP A 115 20.33 5.18 -11.04
CA ASP A 115 21.53 4.44 -11.45
C ASP A 115 21.47 2.96 -11.04
N GLU A 116 20.56 2.59 -10.12
CA GLU A 116 20.43 1.22 -9.61
C GLU A 116 19.38 0.40 -10.39
N ASN A 117 18.95 0.89 -11.58
CA ASN A 117 17.99 0.24 -12.51
C ASN A 117 16.64 -0.09 -11.85
N SER A 118 16.19 0.74 -10.91
CA SER A 118 14.83 0.64 -10.38
C SER A 118 13.79 1.17 -11.37
N ARG A 119 12.53 0.90 -11.04
CA ARG A 119 11.36 1.45 -11.72
C ARG A 119 10.57 2.28 -10.73
N ILE A 120 10.23 3.49 -11.13
CA ILE A 120 9.33 4.36 -10.36
C ILE A 120 7.90 3.93 -10.65
N ASP A 121 7.06 3.93 -9.62
CA ASP A 121 5.65 3.54 -9.79
C ASP A 121 4.94 4.51 -10.74
N PHE A 122 5.12 5.82 -10.55
CA PHE A 122 4.60 6.84 -11.45
C PHE A 122 5.61 7.94 -11.77
N LEU A 123 5.62 8.35 -13.03
CA LEU A 123 6.27 9.57 -13.50
C LEU A 123 5.21 10.50 -14.05
N LEU A 124 4.95 11.60 -13.32
CA LEU A 124 4.05 12.65 -13.73
C LEU A 124 4.80 13.71 -14.53
N ALA A 125 4.22 14.14 -15.66
CA ALA A 125 4.82 15.10 -16.58
C ALA A 125 3.82 16.22 -16.94
N GLY A 126 4.34 17.40 -17.20
CA GLY A 126 3.60 18.61 -17.62
C GLY A 126 4.59 19.70 -17.98
N ASP A 127 4.15 20.96 -17.99
CA ASP A 127 5.00 22.11 -18.37
C ASP A 127 6.10 22.43 -17.33
N GLY A 128 5.95 21.93 -16.10
CA GLY A 128 6.90 22.09 -15.01
C GLY A 128 7.90 20.94 -14.86
N LYS A 129 8.54 20.87 -13.68
CA LYS A 129 9.46 19.78 -13.32
C LYS A 129 8.72 18.44 -13.30
N PRO A 130 9.29 17.35 -13.85
CA PRO A 130 8.71 16.02 -13.72
C PRO A 130 8.63 15.61 -12.24
N CYS A 131 7.61 14.82 -11.89
CA CYS A 131 7.44 14.28 -10.55
C CYS A 131 7.53 12.76 -10.53
N TYR A 132 8.52 12.25 -9.81
CA TYR A 132 8.73 10.83 -9.55
C TYR A 132 7.97 10.45 -8.29
N VAL A 133 7.02 9.52 -8.38
CA VAL A 133 6.18 9.09 -7.26
C VAL A 133 6.39 7.61 -7.01
N GLU A 134 6.92 7.27 -5.85
CA GLU A 134 7.04 5.91 -5.34
C GLU A 134 5.92 5.65 -4.33
N VAL A 135 5.19 4.54 -4.49
CA VAL A 135 4.08 4.16 -3.63
C VAL A 135 4.50 3.04 -2.69
N LYS A 136 4.15 3.18 -1.41
CA LYS A 136 4.30 2.13 -0.39
C LYS A 136 2.96 1.77 0.20
N SER A 137 2.60 0.49 0.18
CA SER A 137 1.40 0.00 0.87
C SER A 137 1.69 -0.14 2.36
N VAL A 138 0.85 0.45 3.20
CA VAL A 138 0.98 0.42 4.67
C VAL A 138 -0.22 -0.31 5.28
N THR A 139 0.05 -1.33 6.10
CA THR A 139 -0.97 -2.14 6.80
C THR A 139 -0.60 -2.46 8.25
N LEU A 140 0.61 -2.13 8.70
CA LEU A 140 1.05 -2.41 10.07
C LEU A 140 0.45 -1.38 11.04
N SER A 141 -0.52 -1.83 11.85
CA SER A 141 -1.03 -1.07 12.99
C SER A 141 -0.05 -1.13 14.16
N LEU A 142 0.23 0.03 14.77
CA LEU A 142 0.87 0.15 16.09
C LEU A 142 -0.15 0.46 17.21
N GLY A 143 -1.45 0.47 16.89
CA GLY A 143 -2.52 0.89 17.80
C GLY A 143 -2.66 2.42 17.89
N GLY A 144 -3.74 2.88 18.53
CA GLY A 144 -3.93 4.31 18.81
C GLY A 144 -4.00 5.23 17.58
N GLY A 145 -4.45 4.72 16.43
CA GLY A 145 -4.50 5.49 15.17
C GLY A 145 -3.14 5.64 14.48
N LEU A 146 -2.11 4.90 14.91
CA LEU A 146 -0.77 4.94 14.36
C LEU A 146 -0.51 3.75 13.43
N ALA A 147 -0.05 4.03 12.21
CA ALA A 147 0.44 3.01 11.27
C ALA A 147 1.93 3.18 11.01
N ALA A 148 2.60 2.10 10.66
CA ALA A 148 4.04 2.13 10.40
C ALA A 148 4.47 1.39 9.13
N PHE A 149 5.58 1.83 8.56
CA PHE A 149 6.24 1.15 7.44
C PHE A 149 7.76 1.09 7.67
N PRO A 150 8.44 -0.02 7.37
CA PRO A 150 7.89 -1.29 6.83
C PRO A 150 7.40 -2.25 7.92
N ASP A 151 6.79 -3.37 7.51
CA ASP A 151 6.39 -4.48 8.41
C ASP A 151 7.48 -5.57 8.56
N ALA A 152 8.54 -5.50 7.75
CA ALA A 152 9.76 -6.29 7.80
C ALA A 152 10.93 -5.51 7.17
N VAL A 153 12.18 -5.90 7.46
CA VAL A 153 13.38 -5.28 6.86
C VAL A 153 13.28 -5.24 5.32
N THR A 154 13.55 -4.08 4.71
CA THR A 154 13.37 -3.79 3.28
C THR A 154 14.57 -3.08 2.65
N LEU A 155 15.54 -3.89 2.20
CA LEU A 155 16.69 -3.38 1.41
C LEU A 155 16.25 -2.66 0.13
N ARG A 156 15.18 -3.16 -0.51
CA ARG A 156 14.61 -2.53 -1.72
C ARG A 156 14.01 -1.16 -1.42
N GLY A 157 13.34 -1.00 -0.28
CA GLY A 157 12.76 0.29 0.12
C GLY A 157 13.84 1.36 0.31
N ALA A 158 14.94 1.02 0.99
CA ALA A 158 16.06 1.94 1.18
C ALA A 158 16.74 2.32 -0.15
N ARG A 159 16.86 1.38 -1.09
CA ARG A 159 17.37 1.66 -2.44
C ARG A 159 16.52 2.69 -3.18
N HIS A 160 15.20 2.49 -3.24
CA HIS A 160 14.31 3.41 -3.94
C HIS A 160 14.35 4.82 -3.33
N LEU A 161 14.54 4.95 -2.00
CA LEU A 161 14.73 6.26 -1.37
C LEU A 161 15.99 6.99 -1.87
N ARG A 162 17.12 6.27 -2.02
CA ARG A 162 18.34 6.87 -2.58
C ARG A 162 18.18 7.30 -4.04
N GLU A 163 17.40 6.56 -4.82
CA GLU A 163 17.11 6.97 -6.20
C GLU A 163 16.18 8.19 -6.25
N LEU A 164 15.20 8.29 -5.34
CA LEU A 164 14.39 9.51 -5.18
C LEU A 164 15.26 10.71 -4.77
N GLU A 165 16.22 10.53 -3.86
CA GLU A 165 17.20 11.57 -3.51
C GLU A 165 17.97 12.06 -4.74
N ALA A 166 18.42 11.13 -5.59
CA ALA A 166 19.14 11.47 -6.81
C ALA A 166 18.26 12.29 -7.78
N MET A 167 16.97 11.95 -7.91
CA MET A 167 16.04 12.72 -8.73
C MET A 167 15.78 14.12 -8.18
N ALA A 168 15.63 14.25 -6.86
CA ALA A 168 15.50 15.53 -6.19
C ALA A 168 16.75 16.40 -6.41
N ALA A 169 17.94 15.82 -6.25
CA ALA A 169 19.23 16.50 -6.48
C ALA A 169 19.42 16.94 -7.94
N ALA A 170 18.89 16.16 -8.89
CA ALA A 170 18.87 16.52 -10.31
C ALA A 170 17.81 17.59 -10.67
N GLY A 171 17.07 18.10 -9.68
CA GLY A 171 16.10 19.19 -9.84
C GLY A 171 14.69 18.76 -10.22
N ALA A 172 14.42 17.45 -10.32
CA ALA A 172 13.07 16.91 -10.44
C ALA A 172 12.34 16.94 -9.09
N ARG A 173 11.03 16.79 -9.11
CA ARG A 173 10.26 16.56 -7.88
C ARG A 173 10.25 15.06 -7.57
N ALA A 174 10.45 14.69 -6.31
CA ALA A 174 10.48 13.31 -5.86
C ALA A 174 9.56 13.13 -4.66
N VAL A 175 8.64 12.17 -4.75
CA VAL A 175 7.59 11.94 -3.76
C VAL A 175 7.58 10.47 -3.36
N LEU A 176 7.63 10.21 -2.05
CA LEU A 176 7.22 8.95 -1.47
C LEU A 176 5.78 9.07 -0.98
N LEU A 177 4.88 8.21 -1.45
CA LEU A 177 3.48 8.19 -1.07
C LEU A 177 3.15 6.90 -0.31
N PHE A 178 2.81 7.03 0.97
CA PHE A 178 2.25 5.95 1.77
C PHE A 178 0.75 5.80 1.49
N CYS A 179 0.39 4.72 0.79
CA CYS A 179 -0.98 4.28 0.59
C CYS A 179 -1.39 3.40 1.79
N VAL A 180 -2.09 4.01 2.75
CA VAL A 180 -2.47 3.38 4.01
C VAL A 180 -3.78 2.63 3.84
N GLN A 181 -3.66 1.34 3.58
CA GLN A 181 -4.78 0.41 3.46
C GLN A 181 -5.13 -0.18 4.83
N LEU A 182 -5.35 0.69 5.82
CA LEU A 182 -5.73 0.35 7.19
C LEU A 182 -6.73 1.39 7.70
N SER A 183 -7.89 0.94 8.18
CA SER A 183 -8.97 1.85 8.61
C SER A 183 -8.60 2.63 9.87
N ASP A 184 -9.20 3.81 10.02
CA ASP A 184 -9.14 4.71 11.20
C ASP A 184 -7.73 5.09 11.68
N ILE A 185 -6.78 5.21 10.74
CA ILE A 185 -5.42 5.71 11.00
C ILE A 185 -5.35 7.23 10.86
N GLU A 186 -4.63 7.88 11.76
CA GLU A 186 -4.44 9.34 11.74
C GLU A 186 -3.01 9.70 11.34
N THR A 187 -2.05 8.86 11.73
CA THR A 187 -0.62 9.16 11.56
C THR A 187 0.17 7.97 11.06
N VAL A 188 1.12 8.23 10.15
CA VAL A 188 2.10 7.26 9.65
C VAL A 188 3.49 7.61 10.16
N VAL A 189 4.23 6.60 10.62
CA VAL A 189 5.62 6.73 11.08
C VAL A 189 6.52 5.67 10.41
N PRO A 190 7.84 5.91 10.29
CA PRO A 190 8.76 4.83 9.97
C PRO A 190 8.85 3.83 11.14
N ALA A 191 8.88 2.53 10.84
CA ALA A 191 9.02 1.47 11.83
C ALA A 191 10.50 1.28 12.22
N VAL A 192 11.03 2.17 13.06
CA VAL A 192 12.46 2.18 13.46
C VAL A 192 12.91 0.85 14.07
N ASP A 193 12.08 0.25 14.93
CA ASP A 193 12.40 -1.02 15.59
C ASP A 193 12.42 -2.22 14.62
N ILE A 194 11.83 -2.08 13.44
CA ILE A 194 11.76 -3.13 12.42
C ILE A 194 12.87 -2.93 11.39
N ASP A 195 13.05 -1.71 10.91
CA ASP A 195 14.07 -1.37 9.91
C ASP A 195 14.68 0.01 10.20
N PRO A 196 15.71 0.07 11.07
CA PRO A 196 16.35 1.34 11.44
C PRO A 196 17.09 1.97 10.26
N ASP A 197 17.55 1.17 9.29
CA ASP A 197 18.26 1.68 8.12
C ASP A 197 17.30 2.31 7.11
N TYR A 198 16.12 1.73 6.90
CA TYR A 198 15.05 2.38 6.15
C TYR A 198 14.65 3.71 6.80
N ALA A 199 14.44 3.72 8.12
CA ALA A 199 14.06 4.95 8.84
C ALA A 199 15.13 6.06 8.71
N ARG A 200 16.41 5.70 8.88
CA ARG A 200 17.55 6.62 8.69
C ARG A 200 17.60 7.16 7.26
N THR A 201 17.45 6.27 6.27
CA THR A 201 17.46 6.63 4.85
C THR A 201 16.28 7.54 4.50
N LEU A 202 15.10 7.29 5.07
CA LEU A 202 13.92 8.14 4.84
C LEU A 202 14.13 9.56 5.39
N ARG A 203 14.67 9.67 6.61
CA ARG A 203 15.02 10.97 7.21
C ARG A 203 16.02 11.73 6.34
N GLN A 204 17.06 11.04 5.88
CA GLN A 204 18.05 11.62 4.97
C GLN A 204 17.41 12.06 3.65
N ALA A 205 16.55 11.24 3.06
CA ALA A 205 15.87 11.55 1.81
C ALA A 205 15.01 12.82 1.92
N ARG A 206 14.26 12.94 3.01
CA ARG A 206 13.47 14.15 3.30
C ARG A 206 14.35 15.40 3.44
N SER A 207 15.46 15.30 4.16
CA SER A 207 16.41 16.42 4.29
C SER A 207 17.02 16.86 2.96
N ARG A 208 16.96 15.99 1.93
CA ARG A 208 17.48 16.21 0.58
C ARG A 208 16.39 16.52 -0.45
N GLY A 209 15.17 16.84 0.00
CA GLY A 209 14.10 17.32 -0.86
C GLY A 209 13.13 16.26 -1.37
N VAL A 210 13.19 15.02 -0.86
CA VAL A 210 12.13 14.03 -1.11
C VAL A 210 10.91 14.38 -0.26
N GLU A 211 9.79 14.63 -0.92
CA GLU A 211 8.50 14.88 -0.28
C GLU A 211 7.89 13.56 0.21
N VAL A 212 7.19 13.60 1.35
CA VAL A 212 6.48 12.44 1.88
C VAL A 212 5.01 12.78 2.04
N LEU A 213 4.17 11.99 1.38
CA LEU A 213 2.72 12.05 1.49
C LEU A 213 2.21 10.77 2.14
N ALA A 214 1.16 10.89 2.94
CA ALA A 214 0.45 9.75 3.51
C ALA A 214 -1.05 9.93 3.23
N TRP A 215 -1.68 8.88 2.73
CA TRP A 215 -3.10 8.91 2.35
C TRP A 215 -3.79 7.62 2.80
N GLY A 216 -4.90 7.79 3.51
CA GLY A 216 -5.73 6.71 4.03
C GLY A 216 -6.75 6.23 3.00
N CYS A 217 -6.97 4.93 2.96
CA CYS A 217 -8.04 4.32 2.18
C CYS A 217 -9.32 4.14 3.00
N ARG A 218 -10.47 4.41 2.38
CA ARG A 218 -11.74 3.84 2.80
C ARG A 218 -11.84 2.41 2.28
N LEU A 219 -12.18 1.48 3.17
CA LEU A 219 -12.26 0.06 2.90
C LEU A 219 -13.71 -0.40 3.10
N ALA A 220 -14.36 -0.83 2.02
CA ALA A 220 -15.71 -1.38 2.04
C ALA A 220 -15.82 -2.57 1.08
N PRO A 221 -16.81 -3.47 1.25
CA PRO A 221 -17.03 -4.60 0.35
C PRO A 221 -17.28 -4.17 -1.11
N GLU A 222 -17.91 -3.02 -1.32
CA GLU A 222 -18.27 -2.53 -2.66
C GLU A 222 -17.13 -1.74 -3.30
N GLU A 223 -16.24 -1.15 -2.50
CA GLU A 223 -15.21 -0.24 -2.97
C GLU A 223 -14.06 -0.10 -1.97
N ILE A 224 -12.84 -0.09 -2.52
CA ILE A 224 -11.67 0.46 -1.83
C ILE A 224 -11.24 1.72 -2.57
N ALA A 225 -11.09 2.84 -1.86
CA ALA A 225 -10.70 4.12 -2.46
C ALA A 225 -9.69 4.84 -1.56
N LEU A 226 -8.70 5.49 -2.16
CA LEU A 226 -7.88 6.47 -1.45
C LEU A 226 -8.75 7.70 -1.16
N GLU A 227 -8.84 8.12 0.10
CA GLU A 227 -9.90 9.04 0.54
C GLU A 227 -9.36 10.33 1.13
N ARG A 228 -8.40 10.23 2.06
CA ARG A 228 -7.98 11.40 2.86
C ARG A 228 -6.49 11.44 3.11
N GLN A 229 -5.96 12.65 3.20
CA GLN A 229 -4.59 12.88 3.64
C GLN A 229 -4.46 12.53 5.13
N LEU A 230 -3.33 11.93 5.48
CA LEU A 230 -2.93 11.58 6.84
C LEU A 230 -1.69 12.38 7.23
N GLU A 231 -1.45 12.48 8.53
CA GLU A 231 -0.20 13.04 9.01
C GLU A 231 0.95 12.04 8.82
N PHE A 232 2.08 12.51 8.30
CA PHE A 232 3.33 11.77 8.40
C PHE A 232 4.21 12.40 9.47
N ARG A 233 4.65 11.60 10.45
CA ARG A 233 5.61 12.03 11.47
C ARG A 233 6.91 11.28 11.30
N GLU A 234 8.02 12.00 11.31
CA GLU A 234 9.29 11.35 11.58
C GLU A 234 9.27 10.83 13.01
N ALA A 235 9.63 9.56 13.20
CA ALA A 235 9.88 9.06 14.54
C ALA A 235 10.97 9.94 15.20
N PRO A 236 10.85 10.26 16.49
CA PRO A 236 11.83 11.07 17.21
C PRO A 236 13.26 10.53 17.12
#